data_AF-M2ND41-F1
#
_entry.id   AF-M2ND41-F1
#
_cell.length_a   1.000
_cell.length_b   1.000
_cell.length_c   1.000
_cell.angle_alpha   90.00
_cell.angle_beta   90.00
_cell.angle_gamma   90.00
#
_symmetry.space_group_name_H-M   'P 1'
#
loop_
_entity.id
_entity.type
_entity.pdbx_description
1 polymer ?
#
loop_
_entity_poly.entity_id
_entity_poly.type
_entity_poly.pdbx_seq_one_letter_code
_entity_poly.pdbx_strand_id
1 'polypeptide(L)'
;MAASDESGPAEEVPLELMVFSCGICQATIPDIYATQESNQGFHSGLGAENGVVTRLWIADCSHIFCAKHLPGGGAPFHPAGQQPRATCPHCFDSNGDDKPKNLYGIRGFADGDLDTAIPSSWMRCPAIELNGCVDGMEALRFQYVNIARYAQGVTKHWRRAERHQRAMQSAYTKERQQRRETEQQVLVLEARVEKLAKLEAKLQKWEARKPAINHYLAVVTYMSE
;
A
#
# COMPACT_ATOMS: atom_id res chain seq x y z
N MET A 1 21.79 -17.77 11.04
CA MET A 1 21.06 -16.94 12.02
C MET A 1 19.58 -17.14 11.75
N ALA A 2 18.89 -17.82 12.66
CA ALA A 2 17.49 -18.18 12.51
C ALA A 2 16.61 -16.93 12.58
N ALA A 3 15.71 -16.77 11.61
CA ALA A 3 14.65 -15.78 11.68
C ALA A 3 13.71 -16.21 12.82
N SER A 4 13.76 -15.46 13.91
CA SER A 4 12.83 -15.59 15.02
C SER A 4 11.41 -15.44 14.50
N ASP A 5 10.64 -16.50 14.67
CA ASP A 5 9.21 -16.54 14.48
C ASP A 5 8.59 -15.61 15.55
N GLU A 6 8.29 -14.37 15.17
CA GLU A 6 7.52 -13.46 16.01
C GLU A 6 6.05 -13.92 16.01
N SER A 7 5.79 -15.02 16.71
CA SER A 7 4.46 -15.41 17.15
C SER A 7 4.06 -14.54 18.35
N GLY A 8 3.90 -13.23 18.13
CA GLY A 8 2.99 -12.45 18.97
C GLY A 8 1.58 -13.03 18.84
N PRO A 9 0.67 -12.84 19.84
CA PRO A 9 -0.71 -13.27 19.69
C PRO A 9 -1.23 -12.67 18.39
N ALA A 10 -1.54 -13.52 17.42
CA ALA A 10 -1.93 -13.09 16.09
C ALA A 10 -3.27 -12.38 16.21
N GLU A 11 -3.22 -11.06 16.37
CA GLU A 11 -4.36 -10.15 16.53
C GLU A 11 -5.50 -10.67 15.66
N GLU A 12 -6.52 -11.22 16.31
CA GLU A 12 -7.66 -11.81 15.60
C GLU A 12 -8.33 -10.66 14.87
N VAL A 13 -8.32 -10.72 13.54
CA VAL A 13 -8.97 -9.69 12.75
C VAL A 13 -10.48 -9.83 13.00
N PRO A 14 -11.15 -8.78 13.52
CA PRO A 14 -12.58 -8.79 13.75
C PRO A 14 -13.35 -9.18 12.49
N LEU A 15 -14.34 -10.05 12.64
CA LEU A 15 -15.13 -10.54 11.50
C LEU A 15 -15.91 -9.42 10.81
N GLU A 16 -16.41 -8.46 11.58
CA GLU A 16 -17.09 -7.25 11.08
C GLU A 16 -16.21 -6.47 10.09
N LEU A 17 -14.89 -6.39 10.34
CA LEU A 17 -13.97 -5.73 9.40
C LEU A 17 -13.81 -6.46 8.08
N MET A 18 -14.02 -7.78 8.05
CA MET A 18 -14.00 -8.59 6.82
C MET A 18 -15.32 -8.49 6.07
N VAL A 19 -16.44 -8.61 6.80
CA VAL A 19 -17.78 -8.51 6.22
C VAL A 19 -17.99 -7.14 5.59
N PHE A 20 -17.54 -6.08 6.25
CA PHE A 20 -17.62 -4.70 5.77
C PHE A 20 -16.34 -4.24 5.06
N SER A 21 -15.63 -5.16 4.40
CA SER A 21 -14.53 -4.80 3.50
C SER A 21 -15.03 -4.57 2.08
N CYS A 22 -14.26 -3.85 1.27
CA CYS A 22 -14.58 -3.69 -0.14
C CYS A 22 -14.51 -5.04 -0.87
N GLY A 23 -15.59 -5.47 -1.53
CA GLY A 23 -15.60 -6.74 -2.27
C GLY A 23 -14.64 -6.82 -3.46
N ILE A 24 -14.03 -5.71 -3.88
CA ILE A 24 -13.11 -5.63 -5.02
C ILE A 24 -11.65 -5.62 -4.56
N CYS A 25 -11.23 -4.58 -3.83
CA CYS A 25 -9.85 -4.47 -3.34
C CYS A 25 -9.63 -5.06 -1.94
N GLN A 26 -10.70 -5.45 -1.25
CA GLN A 26 -10.68 -6.05 0.09
C GLN A 26 -10.07 -5.15 1.17
N ALA A 27 -9.97 -3.86 0.88
CA ALA A 27 -9.61 -2.85 1.86
C ALA A 27 -10.68 -2.81 2.97
N THR A 28 -10.24 -2.89 4.22
CA THR A 28 -11.10 -2.75 5.39
C THR A 28 -11.38 -1.27 5.68
N ILE A 29 -12.35 -0.97 6.55
CA ILE A 29 -12.66 0.41 6.95
C ILE A 29 -11.39 1.17 7.41
N PRO A 30 -10.55 0.64 8.32
CA PRO A 30 -9.29 1.29 8.67
C PRO A 30 -8.37 1.55 7.47
N ASP A 31 -8.26 0.61 6.52
CA ASP A 31 -7.41 0.78 5.34
C ASP A 31 -7.92 1.91 4.43
N ILE A 32 -9.25 2.03 4.30
CA ILE A 32 -9.91 3.06 3.47
C ILE A 32 -9.77 4.45 4.10
N TYR A 33 -9.80 4.53 5.43
CA TYR A 33 -9.75 5.79 6.17
C TYR A 33 -8.39 6.12 6.79
N ALA A 34 -7.36 5.29 6.56
CA ALA A 34 -6.00 5.50 7.07
C ALA A 34 -5.37 6.80 6.55
N THR A 35 -5.74 7.25 5.35
CA THR A 35 -5.30 8.54 4.81
C THR A 35 -6.38 9.60 5.05
N GLN A 36 -6.07 10.60 5.87
CA GLN A 36 -6.83 11.85 5.90
C GLN A 36 -6.55 12.62 4.60
N GLU A 37 -7.25 12.26 3.53
CA GLU A 37 -7.38 13.18 2.40
C GLU A 37 -8.17 14.40 2.90
N SER A 38 -7.62 15.60 2.69
CA SER A 38 -8.29 16.85 3.04
C SER A 38 -9.69 16.85 2.42
N ASN A 39 -10.72 17.06 3.24
CA ASN A 39 -12.10 17.03 2.79
C ASN A 39 -12.44 18.11 1.74
N GLN A 40 -11.53 19.05 1.42
CA GLN A 40 -11.72 20.15 0.45
C GLN A 40 -13.09 20.88 0.55
N GLY A 41 -13.72 20.88 1.73
CA GLY A 41 -15.05 21.45 1.96
C GLY A 41 -16.25 20.58 1.55
N PHE A 42 -16.05 19.30 1.19
CA PHE A 42 -17.11 18.36 0.87
C PHE A 42 -17.61 17.63 2.12
N HIS A 43 -18.93 17.55 2.26
CA HIS A 43 -19.60 16.87 3.37
C HIS A 43 -20.58 15.82 2.84
N SER A 44 -20.52 14.61 3.36
CA SER A 44 -21.36 13.48 2.91
C SER A 44 -22.60 13.26 3.78
N GLY A 45 -23.05 14.24 4.58
CA GLY A 45 -24.27 14.06 5.41
C GLY A 45 -24.68 15.27 6.25
N LEU A 46 -25.94 15.23 6.71
CA LEU A 46 -26.55 16.16 7.65
C LEU A 46 -26.08 15.81 9.08
N GLY A 47 -25.14 16.57 9.66
CA GLY A 47 -24.91 16.51 11.10
C GLY A 47 -23.46 16.49 11.61
N ALA A 48 -22.45 16.90 10.85
CA ALA A 48 -21.13 17.14 11.43
C ALA A 48 -20.42 18.32 10.78
N GLU A 49 -20.17 19.37 11.57
CA GLU A 49 -19.45 20.59 11.15
C GLU A 49 -18.00 20.33 10.70
N ASN A 50 -17.49 19.10 10.87
CA ASN A 50 -16.22 18.59 10.33
C ASN A 50 -16.38 17.15 9.78
N GLY A 51 -17.42 16.88 8.96
CA GLY A 51 -17.78 15.52 8.56
C GLY A 51 -16.69 14.77 7.78
N VAL A 52 -16.44 13.50 8.16
CA VAL A 52 -15.63 12.54 7.39
C VAL A 52 -16.35 12.22 6.07
N VAL A 53 -15.67 12.40 4.93
CA VAL A 53 -16.24 12.03 3.61
C VAL A 53 -16.50 10.53 3.56
N THR A 54 -17.66 10.11 3.07
CA THR A 54 -17.98 8.69 2.92
C THR A 54 -17.15 8.09 1.78
N ARG A 55 -16.40 7.02 2.08
CA ARG A 55 -15.46 6.35 1.15
C ARG A 55 -15.76 4.87 0.97
N LEU A 56 -16.64 4.29 1.79
CA LEU A 56 -17.14 2.93 1.64
C LEU A 56 -18.66 2.97 1.52
N TRP A 57 -19.18 2.17 0.59
CA TRP A 57 -20.59 2.18 0.22
C TRP A 57 -21.13 0.76 0.16
N ILE A 58 -22.36 0.58 0.62
CA ILE A 58 -23.18 -0.60 0.32
C ILE A 58 -24.27 -0.19 -0.67
N ALA A 59 -24.44 -0.95 -1.74
CA ALA A 59 -25.53 -0.73 -2.70
C ALA A 59 -26.80 -1.48 -2.29
N ASP A 60 -27.96 -1.13 -2.85
CA ASP A 60 -29.23 -1.87 -2.68
C ASP A 60 -29.11 -3.38 -2.93
N CYS A 61 -28.17 -3.80 -3.79
CA CYS A 61 -27.88 -5.20 -4.07
C CYS A 61 -26.99 -5.89 -3.01
N SER A 62 -26.74 -5.24 -1.87
CA SER A 62 -25.90 -5.69 -0.76
C SER A 62 -24.40 -5.82 -1.06
N HIS A 63 -23.94 -5.46 -2.26
CA HIS A 63 -22.51 -5.39 -2.56
C HIS A 63 -21.86 -4.18 -1.90
N ILE A 64 -20.69 -4.41 -1.29
CA ILE A 64 -19.90 -3.40 -0.60
C ILE A 64 -18.67 -3.04 -1.42
N PHE A 65 -18.41 -1.77 -1.66
CA PHE A 65 -17.25 -1.32 -2.43
C PHE A 65 -16.79 0.08 -2.01
N CYS A 66 -15.48 0.32 -2.10
CA CYS A 66 -14.92 1.63 -1.79
C CYS A 66 -15.05 2.60 -2.96
N ALA A 67 -14.97 3.90 -2.67
CA ALA A 67 -15.13 4.99 -3.63
C ALA A 67 -14.16 4.90 -4.83
N LYS A 68 -12.99 4.29 -4.65
CA LYS A 68 -12.02 4.07 -5.74
C LYS A 68 -12.57 3.21 -6.89
N HIS A 69 -13.58 2.40 -6.61
CA HIS A 69 -14.24 1.54 -7.59
C HIS A 69 -15.56 2.11 -8.11
N LEU A 70 -15.97 3.28 -7.62
CA LEU A 70 -17.08 4.01 -8.23
C LEU A 70 -16.58 4.72 -9.50
N PRO A 71 -17.44 4.82 -10.54
CA PRO A 71 -17.15 5.66 -11.71
C PRO A 71 -16.83 7.09 -11.27
N GLY A 72 -15.67 7.62 -11.65
CA GLY A 72 -15.22 8.96 -11.24
C GLY A 72 -14.56 9.03 -9.85
N GLY A 73 -14.37 7.91 -9.16
CA GLY A 73 -13.62 7.83 -7.90
C GLY A 73 -14.38 8.30 -6.66
N GLY A 74 -15.70 8.51 -6.77
CA GLY A 74 -16.55 8.97 -5.68
C GLY A 74 -18.04 8.76 -5.99
N ALA A 75 -18.88 8.91 -4.97
CA ALA A 75 -20.32 8.92 -5.17
C ALA A 75 -20.75 10.18 -5.93
N PRO A 76 -21.68 10.09 -6.91
CA PRO A 76 -22.21 11.26 -7.61
C PRO A 76 -22.89 12.26 -6.66
N PHE A 77 -22.86 13.54 -7.06
CA PHE A 77 -23.63 14.58 -6.39
C PHE A 77 -25.13 14.26 -6.44
N HIS A 78 -25.81 14.54 -5.33
CA HIS A 78 -27.23 14.25 -5.16
C HIS A 78 -27.90 15.38 -4.37
N PRO A 79 -29.21 15.60 -4.56
CA PRO A 79 -29.97 16.56 -3.76
C PRO A 79 -29.95 16.20 -2.27
N ALA A 80 -30.05 17.21 -1.40
CA ALA A 80 -30.18 16.99 0.03
C ALA A 80 -31.40 16.10 0.34
N GLY A 81 -31.19 15.10 1.21
CA GLY A 81 -32.24 14.13 1.60
C GLY A 81 -32.49 13.00 0.60
N GLN A 82 -31.75 12.94 -0.51
CA GLN A 82 -31.75 11.78 -1.42
C GLN A 82 -30.45 10.99 -1.28
N GLN A 83 -30.51 9.70 -1.58
CA GLN A 83 -29.30 8.88 -1.60
C GLN A 83 -28.52 9.08 -2.91
N PRO A 84 -27.18 9.08 -2.86
CA PRO A 84 -26.39 8.98 -4.07
C PRO A 84 -26.73 7.71 -4.82
N ARG A 85 -26.70 7.78 -6.15
CA ARG A 85 -26.98 6.65 -7.02
C ARG A 85 -25.84 6.44 -8.00
N ALA A 86 -25.38 5.20 -8.13
CA ALA A 86 -24.37 4.82 -9.11
C ALA A 86 -24.54 3.36 -9.53
N THR A 87 -23.92 2.99 -10.65
CA THR A 87 -23.80 1.60 -11.06
C THR A 87 -22.99 0.82 -10.03
N CYS A 88 -23.46 -0.37 -9.67
CA CYS A 88 -22.71 -1.27 -8.80
C CYS A 88 -21.64 -2.00 -9.63
N PRO A 89 -20.34 -1.85 -9.31
CA PRO A 89 -19.26 -2.47 -10.08
C PRO A 89 -19.36 -4.01 -10.08
N HIS A 90 -19.75 -4.62 -8.96
CA HIS A 90 -19.95 -6.07 -8.90
C HIS A 90 -21.06 -6.57 -9.83
N CYS A 91 -22.22 -5.89 -9.87
CA CYS A 91 -23.33 -6.30 -10.74
C CYS A 91 -23.01 -6.06 -12.22
N PHE A 92 -22.27 -4.99 -12.52
CA PHE A 92 -21.79 -4.71 -13.86
C PHE A 92 -20.81 -5.79 -14.32
N ASP A 93 -19.81 -6.13 -13.50
CA ASP A 93 -18.81 -7.13 -13.86
C ASP A 93 -19.39 -8.55 -13.95
N SER A 94 -20.32 -8.91 -13.07
CA SER A 94 -20.87 -10.28 -13.04
C SER A 94 -21.88 -10.53 -14.16
N ASN A 95 -22.79 -9.57 -14.39
CA ASN A 95 -24.00 -9.79 -15.20
C ASN A 95 -24.24 -8.68 -16.24
N GLY A 96 -23.36 -7.67 -16.35
CA GLY A 96 -23.56 -6.51 -17.22
C GLY A 96 -24.67 -5.57 -16.78
N ASP A 97 -25.10 -5.61 -15.51
CA ASP A 97 -26.17 -4.75 -14.98
C ASP A 97 -25.65 -3.34 -14.69
N ASP A 98 -25.88 -2.42 -15.63
CA ASP A 98 -25.51 -1.00 -15.54
C ASP A 98 -26.60 -0.12 -14.89
N LYS A 99 -27.59 -0.72 -14.21
CA LYS A 99 -28.65 0.08 -13.57
C LYS A 99 -28.11 0.80 -12.32
N PRO A 100 -28.42 2.10 -12.15
CA PRO A 100 -27.99 2.85 -10.98
C PRO A 100 -28.78 2.41 -9.73
N LYS A 101 -28.04 2.05 -8.68
CA LYS A 101 -28.55 1.59 -7.38
C LYS A 101 -28.32 2.67 -6.33
N ASN A 102 -29.16 2.72 -5.29
CA ASN A 102 -28.89 3.61 -4.15
C ASN A 102 -27.65 3.11 -3.42
N LEU A 103 -26.87 4.06 -2.91
CA LEU A 103 -25.67 3.82 -2.14
C LEU A 103 -25.90 4.33 -0.72
N TYR A 104 -25.50 3.51 0.25
CA TYR A 104 -25.57 3.82 1.67
C TYR A 104 -24.15 3.86 2.24
N GLY A 105 -23.87 4.92 3.00
CA GLY A 105 -22.53 5.20 3.47
C GLY A 105 -22.11 4.39 4.71
N ILE A 106 -20.85 3.96 4.71
CA ILE A 106 -20.22 3.29 5.85
C ILE A 106 -18.93 4.05 6.18
N ARG A 107 -18.84 4.66 7.36
CA ARG A 107 -17.65 5.37 7.85
C ARG A 107 -16.93 4.63 8.98
N GLY A 108 -17.63 3.72 9.64
CA GLY A 108 -17.23 3.09 10.89
C GLY A 108 -18.36 2.21 11.42
N PHE A 109 -18.20 1.76 12.66
CA PHE A 109 -19.17 0.90 13.36
C PHE A 109 -19.87 1.60 14.53
N ALA A 110 -19.51 2.86 14.84
CA ALA A 110 -20.14 3.61 15.91
C ALA A 110 -21.49 4.20 15.46
N ASP A 111 -22.32 4.57 16.44
CA ASP A 111 -23.58 5.26 16.17
C ASP A 111 -23.34 6.56 15.41
N GLY A 112 -23.98 6.72 14.25
CA GLY A 112 -23.81 7.87 13.35
C GLY A 112 -22.73 7.72 12.27
N ASP A 113 -21.90 6.67 12.32
CA ASP A 113 -20.95 6.36 11.25
C ASP A 113 -21.58 5.58 10.09
N LEU A 114 -22.76 5.01 10.33
CA LEU A 114 -23.56 4.26 9.37
C LEU A 114 -24.73 5.11 8.93
N ASP A 115 -25.04 5.01 7.63
CA ASP A 115 -26.28 5.54 7.09
C ASP A 115 -27.48 4.90 7.82
N THR A 116 -28.45 5.71 8.22
CA THR A 116 -29.61 5.28 9.01
C THR A 116 -30.52 4.32 8.25
N ALA A 117 -30.44 4.28 6.92
CA ALA A 117 -31.16 3.32 6.11
C ALA A 117 -30.54 1.92 6.13
N ILE A 118 -29.29 1.76 6.61
CA ILE A 118 -28.66 0.45 6.80
C ILE A 118 -29.24 -0.18 8.08
N PRO A 119 -29.89 -1.36 8.00
CA PRO A 119 -30.43 -2.01 9.18
C PRO A 119 -29.31 -2.37 10.17
N SER A 120 -29.43 -1.94 11.43
CA SER A 120 -28.46 -2.26 12.49
C SER A 120 -28.30 -3.77 12.72
N SER A 121 -29.31 -4.56 12.36
CA SER A 121 -29.23 -6.03 12.39
C SER A 121 -28.15 -6.61 11.47
N TRP A 122 -27.78 -5.92 10.38
CA TRP A 122 -26.72 -6.36 9.47
C TRP A 122 -25.33 -6.24 10.09
N MET A 123 -25.19 -5.36 11.09
CA MET A 123 -23.94 -5.16 11.83
C MET A 123 -23.74 -6.23 12.91
N ARG A 124 -24.80 -6.95 13.29
CA ARG A 124 -24.72 -7.98 14.34
C ARG A 124 -24.19 -9.27 13.73
N CYS A 125 -23.07 -9.74 14.26
CA CYS A 125 -22.64 -11.12 14.05
C CYS A 125 -23.79 -12.07 14.48
N PRO A 126 -24.23 -13.01 13.63
CA PRO A 126 -25.20 -14.02 14.02
C PRO A 126 -24.71 -14.71 15.31
N ALA A 127 -25.63 -14.90 16.27
CA ALA A 127 -25.28 -15.55 17.53
C ALA A 127 -24.63 -16.91 17.24
N ILE A 128 -23.44 -17.15 17.81
CA ILE A 128 -22.76 -18.45 17.68
C ILE A 128 -23.62 -19.56 18.29
N GLU A 129 -24.46 -19.22 19.27
CA GLU A 129 -25.48 -20.08 19.87
C GLU A 129 -26.80 -20.00 19.09
N LEU A 130 -26.84 -20.62 17.91
CA LEU A 130 -28.09 -20.89 17.21
C LEU A 130 -28.76 -22.10 17.86
N ASN A 131 -29.39 -21.90 19.02
CA ASN A 131 -30.05 -22.94 19.83
C ASN A 131 -31.37 -23.43 19.22
N GLY A 132 -31.44 -23.52 17.88
CA GLY A 132 -32.64 -23.85 17.13
C GLY A 132 -32.87 -25.35 17.07
N CYS A 133 -34.06 -25.78 17.49
CA CYS A 133 -34.59 -27.16 17.40
C CYS A 133 -34.87 -27.61 15.95
N VAL A 134 -34.15 -27.08 14.96
CA VAL A 134 -34.33 -27.32 13.51
C VAL A 134 -32.97 -27.58 12.89
N ASP A 135 -32.79 -28.75 12.28
CA ASP A 135 -31.51 -29.22 11.71
C ASP A 135 -30.82 -28.20 10.78
N GLY A 136 -31.60 -27.39 10.06
CA GLY A 136 -31.09 -26.33 9.18
C GLY A 136 -30.32 -25.20 9.89
N MET A 137 -30.62 -24.93 11.17
CA MET A 137 -29.96 -23.87 11.94
C MET A 137 -28.55 -24.27 12.36
N GLU A 138 -28.35 -25.53 12.74
CA GLU A 138 -27.02 -26.05 13.08
C GLU A 138 -26.12 -26.12 11.84
N ALA A 139 -26.68 -26.49 10.68
CA ALA A 139 -25.96 -26.45 9.41
C ALA A 139 -25.47 -25.03 9.06
N LEU A 140 -26.33 -24.02 9.24
CA LEU A 140 -25.96 -22.61 9.00
C LEU A 140 -24.87 -22.14 9.97
N ARG A 141 -24.98 -22.49 11.26
CA ARG A 141 -23.96 -22.20 12.28
C ARG A 141 -22.61 -22.79 11.88
N PHE A 142 -22.58 -24.06 11.50
CA PHE A 142 -21.37 -24.74 11.06
C PHE A 142 -20.75 -24.06 9.85
N GLN A 143 -21.54 -23.79 8.80
CA GLN A 143 -21.06 -23.13 7.59
C GLN A 143 -20.49 -21.74 7.88
N TYR A 144 -21.23 -20.93 8.65
CA TYR A 144 -20.82 -19.57 9.01
C TYR A 144 -19.50 -19.56 9.78
N VAL A 145 -19.38 -20.38 10.83
CA VAL A 145 -18.15 -20.46 11.65
C VAL A 145 -16.95 -20.88 10.81
N ASN A 146 -17.11 -21.82 9.89
CA ASN A 146 -16.01 -22.24 9.02
C ASN A 146 -15.63 -21.17 7.99
N ILE A 147 -16.59 -20.47 7.40
CA ILE A 147 -16.33 -19.35 6.48
C ILE A 147 -15.65 -18.20 7.23
N ALA A 148 -16.10 -17.87 8.44
CA ALA A 148 -15.50 -16.83 9.28
C ALA A 148 -14.03 -17.14 9.59
N ARG A 149 -13.74 -18.38 10.03
CA ARG A 149 -12.37 -18.84 10.29
C ARG A 149 -11.51 -18.83 9.03
N TYR A 150 -12.07 -19.26 7.90
CA TYR A 150 -11.39 -19.24 6.62
C TYR A 150 -11.03 -17.81 6.21
N ALA A 151 -12.00 -16.89 6.25
CA ALA A 151 -11.80 -15.48 5.95
C ALA A 151 -10.71 -14.89 6.86
N GLN A 152 -10.77 -15.15 8.17
CA GLN A 152 -9.73 -14.72 9.12
C GLN A 152 -8.34 -15.25 8.75
N GLY A 153 -8.23 -16.54 8.39
CA GLY A 153 -6.98 -17.15 7.97
C GLY A 153 -6.43 -16.54 6.69
N VAL A 154 -7.27 -16.38 5.66
CA VAL A 154 -6.90 -15.79 4.37
C VAL A 154 -6.49 -14.33 4.53
N THR A 155 -7.24 -13.53 5.28
CA THR A 155 -6.89 -12.12 5.54
C THR A 155 -5.54 -12.01 6.25
N LYS A 156 -5.27 -12.85 7.26
CA LYS A 156 -3.96 -12.89 7.93
C LYS A 156 -2.84 -13.25 6.95
N HIS A 157 -3.04 -14.29 6.13
CA HIS A 157 -2.06 -14.74 5.14
C HIS A 157 -1.76 -13.65 4.11
N TRP A 158 -2.79 -13.02 3.55
CA TRP A 158 -2.63 -11.94 2.58
C TRP A 158 -1.94 -10.74 3.20
N ARG A 159 -2.37 -10.25 4.37
CA ARG A 159 -1.70 -9.12 5.03
C ARG A 159 -0.22 -9.41 5.30
N ARG A 160 0.15 -10.66 5.62
CA ARG A 160 1.55 -11.07 5.74
C ARG A 160 2.27 -11.02 4.39
N ALA A 161 1.67 -11.57 3.34
CA ALA A 161 2.23 -11.56 1.99
C ALA A 161 2.44 -10.13 1.47
N GLU A 162 1.49 -9.23 1.71
CA GLU A 162 1.59 -7.82 1.32
C GLU A 162 2.73 -7.11 2.07
N ARG A 163 2.90 -7.34 3.38
CA ARG A 163 4.04 -6.81 4.14
C ARG A 163 5.37 -7.30 3.57
N HIS A 164 5.47 -8.59 3.27
CA HIS A 164 6.68 -9.16 2.66
C HIS A 164 6.95 -8.56 1.27
N GLN A 165 5.92 -8.39 0.45
CA GLN A 165 6.05 -7.75 -0.86
C GLN A 165 6.55 -6.31 -0.72
N ARG A 166 5.98 -5.51 0.18
CA ARG A 166 6.41 -4.12 0.43
C ARG A 166 7.87 -4.06 0.94
N ALA A 167 8.24 -4.96 1.85
CA ALA A 167 9.61 -5.05 2.36
C ALA A 167 10.60 -5.42 1.24
N MET A 168 10.26 -6.41 0.41
CA MET A 168 11.06 -6.82 -0.74
C MET A 168 11.21 -5.69 -1.77
N GLN A 169 10.13 -4.98 -2.09
CA GLN A 169 10.18 -3.82 -2.99
C GLN A 169 11.06 -2.70 -2.44
N SER A 170 10.99 -2.41 -1.14
CA SER A 170 11.86 -1.42 -0.49
C SER A 170 13.33 -1.85 -0.48
N ALA A 171 13.61 -3.13 -0.24
CA ALA A 171 14.96 -3.66 -0.31
C ALA A 171 15.53 -3.56 -1.74
N TYR A 172 14.74 -3.94 -2.74
CA TYR A 172 15.11 -3.87 -4.14
C TYR A 172 15.41 -2.44 -4.60
N THR A 173 14.60 -1.45 -4.19
CA THR A 173 14.86 -0.04 -4.56
C THR A 173 16.15 0.48 -3.92
N LYS A 174 16.43 0.11 -2.67
CA LYS A 174 17.69 0.45 -1.99
C LYS A 174 18.90 -0.20 -2.67
N GLU A 175 18.83 -1.49 -2.99
CA GLU A 175 19.90 -2.21 -3.69
C GLU A 175 20.17 -1.58 -5.06
N ARG A 176 19.13 -1.25 -5.81
CA ARG A 176 19.25 -0.56 -7.10
C ARG A 176 19.94 0.80 -6.97
N GLN A 177 19.66 1.54 -5.90
CA GLN A 177 20.30 2.83 -5.63
C GLN A 177 21.79 2.65 -5.28
N GLN A 178 22.11 1.70 -4.40
CA GLN A 178 23.50 1.37 -4.04
C GLN A 178 24.31 0.93 -5.26
N ARG A 179 23.74 0.08 -6.12
CA ARG A 179 24.38 -0.37 -7.36
C ARG A 179 24.76 0.81 -8.26
N ARG A 180 23.87 1.80 -8.41
CA ARG A 180 24.15 3.03 -9.20
C ARG A 180 25.29 3.84 -8.58
N GLU A 181 25.31 3.98 -7.26
CA GLU A 181 26.36 4.71 -6.55
C GLU A 181 27.72 4.00 -6.70
N THR A 182 27.75 2.67 -6.56
CA THR A 182 28.96 1.88 -6.77
C THR A 182 29.44 1.95 -8.22
N GLU A 183 28.55 1.86 -9.21
CA GLU A 183 28.91 2.01 -10.63
C GLU A 183 29.54 3.39 -10.91
N GLN A 184 28.99 4.47 -10.32
CA GLN A 184 29.58 5.81 -10.43
C GLN A 184 30.96 5.89 -9.77
N GLN A 185 31.13 5.29 -8.60
CA GLN A 185 32.44 5.25 -7.92
C GLN A 185 33.48 4.48 -8.73
N VAL A 186 33.10 3.37 -9.35
CA VAL A 186 33.98 2.59 -10.24
C VAL A 186 34.45 3.46 -11.40
N LEU A 187 33.54 4.15 -12.10
CA LEU A 187 33.89 5.04 -13.21
C LEU A 187 34.86 6.17 -12.79
N VAL A 188 34.64 6.77 -11.61
CA VAL A 188 35.52 7.82 -11.07
C VAL A 188 36.91 7.26 -10.75
N LEU A 189 36.97 6.07 -10.15
CA LEU A 189 38.23 5.42 -9.81
C LEU A 189 39.02 5.03 -11.07
N GLU A 190 38.35 4.48 -12.08
CA GLU A 190 38.97 4.14 -13.38
C GLU A 190 39.60 5.37 -14.04
N ALA A 191 38.87 6.49 -14.10
CA ALA A 191 39.40 7.75 -14.63
C ALA A 191 40.62 8.26 -13.84
N ARG A 192 40.61 8.08 -12.50
CA ARG A 192 41.75 8.47 -11.65
C ARG A 192 42.96 7.57 -11.87
N VAL A 193 42.77 6.26 -12.00
CA VAL A 193 43.84 5.30 -12.33
C VAL A 193 44.47 5.64 -13.68
N GLU A 194 43.64 5.92 -14.69
CA GLU A 194 44.14 6.31 -16.02
C GLU A 194 44.97 7.60 -15.97
N LYS A 195 44.51 8.60 -15.19
CA LYS A 195 45.26 9.85 -14.98
C LYS A 195 46.59 9.61 -14.28
N LEU A 196 46.61 8.78 -13.24
CA LEU A 196 47.85 8.45 -12.51
C LEU A 196 48.84 7.71 -13.41
N ALA A 197 48.39 6.73 -14.19
CA ALA A 197 49.24 6.02 -15.14
C ALA A 197 49.91 6.98 -16.16
N LYS A 198 49.16 7.97 -16.66
CA LYS A 198 49.70 9.03 -17.54
C LYS A 198 50.75 9.90 -16.85
N LEU A 199 50.56 10.21 -15.57
CA LEU A 199 51.51 11.01 -14.78
C LEU A 199 52.78 10.22 -14.44
N GLU A 200 52.65 8.95 -14.06
CA GLU A 200 53.79 8.05 -13.82
C GLU A 200 54.65 7.90 -15.07
N ALA A 201 54.03 7.70 -16.24
CA ALA A 201 54.76 7.63 -17.51
C ALA A 201 55.52 8.94 -17.83
N LYS A 202 54.96 10.11 -17.47
CA LYS A 202 55.65 11.40 -17.60
C LYS A 202 56.80 11.52 -16.61
N LEU A 203 56.60 11.11 -15.36
CA LEU A 203 57.61 11.16 -14.31
C LEU A 203 58.80 10.25 -14.66
N GLN A 204 58.56 9.03 -15.10
CA GLN A 204 59.61 8.12 -15.57
C GLN A 204 60.43 8.72 -16.73
N LYS A 205 59.78 9.41 -17.68
CA LYS A 205 60.49 10.13 -18.76
C LYS A 205 61.38 11.26 -18.22
N TRP A 206 60.93 11.99 -17.20
CA TRP A 206 61.72 13.04 -16.56
C TRP A 206 62.88 12.46 -15.76
N GLU A 207 62.66 11.39 -14.99
CA GLU A 207 63.69 10.69 -14.23
C GLU A 207 64.78 10.13 -15.15
N ALA A 208 64.41 9.55 -16.29
CA ALA A 208 65.37 9.07 -17.28
C ALA A 208 66.22 10.21 -17.90
N ARG A 209 65.70 11.44 -17.97
CA ARG A 209 66.43 12.63 -18.49
C ARG A 209 67.30 13.31 -17.43
N LYS A 210 67.04 13.07 -16.15
CA LYS A 210 67.72 13.71 -15.02
C LYS A 210 69.27 13.54 -15.05
N PRO A 211 69.85 12.37 -15.38
CA PRO A 211 71.30 12.21 -15.43
C PRO A 211 71.95 13.10 -16.49
N ALA A 212 71.36 13.20 -17.68
CA ALA A 212 71.87 14.05 -18.75
C ALA A 212 71.81 15.53 -18.39
N ILE A 213 70.71 15.98 -17.79
CA ILE A 213 70.55 17.37 -17.33
C ILE A 213 71.60 17.69 -16.25
N ASN A 214 71.79 16.80 -15.28
CA ASN A 214 72.80 16.98 -14.22
C ASN A 214 74.22 17.04 -14.81
N HIS A 215 74.52 16.23 -15.83
CA HIS A 215 75.81 16.29 -16.53
C HIS A 215 76.03 17.67 -17.16
N TYR A 216 75.06 18.20 -17.92
CA TYR A 216 75.18 19.52 -18.53
C TYR A 216 75.28 20.65 -17.51
N LEU A 217 74.52 20.59 -16.40
CA LEU A 217 74.60 21.58 -15.32
C LEU A 217 75.98 21.59 -14.65
N ALA A 218 76.58 20.41 -14.43
CA ALA A 218 77.94 20.29 -13.88
C ALA A 218 79.01 20.89 -14.81
N VAL A 219 78.86 20.69 -16.13
CA VAL A 219 79.76 21.28 -17.12
C VAL A 219 79.65 22.80 -17.15
N VAL A 220 78.43 23.35 -17.09
CA VAL A 220 78.21 24.81 -17.10
C VAL A 220 78.74 25.47 -15.82
N THR A 221 78.60 24.82 -14.66
CA THR A 221 79.17 25.34 -13.40
C THR A 221 80.68 25.33 -13.42
N TYR A 222 81.30 24.29 -13.98
CA TYR A 222 82.76 24.24 -14.19
C TYR A 222 83.27 25.32 -15.15
N MET A 223 82.46 25.76 -16.12
CA MET A 223 82.81 26.85 -17.06
C MET A 223 82.59 28.26 -16.48
N SER A 224 81.96 28.37 -15.31
CA SER A 224 81.67 29.64 -14.63
C SER A 224 82.62 29.96 -13.46
N GLU A 225 83.55 29.05 -13.15
CA GLU A 225 84.71 29.26 -12.28
C GLU A 225 85.94 29.67 -13.10
#